data_AF-A0A530GW88-F1
#
_entry.id   AF-A0A530GW88-F1
#
_cell.length_a   1.000
_cell.length_b   1.000
_cell.length_c   1.000
_cell.angle_alpha   90.00
_cell.angle_beta   90.00
_cell.angle_gamma   90.00
#
_symmetry.space_group_name_H-M   'P 1'
#
loop_
_entity.id
_entity.type
_entity.pdbx_description
1 polymer ?
#
loop_
_entity_poly.entity_id
_entity_poly.type
_entity_poly.pdbx_seq_one_letter_code
_entity_poly.pdbx_strand_id
1 'polypeptide(L)'
;RFHVHPDISLLQDDHDRLTLAAAQGDSWVFTCAEVVPEVEESIYFAGLSGPRRSRQIVLAFKASEITEVHWQLTRTIIAGYPENN
;
A
#
# COMPACT_ATOMS: atom_id res chain seq x y z
N ARG A 1 -6.77 -7.05 4.62
CA ARG A 1 -6.77 -5.58 4.63
C ARG A 1 -5.47 -5.11 5.25
N PHE A 2 -4.89 -4.02 4.76
CA PHE A 2 -3.65 -3.43 5.27
C PHE A 2 -3.88 -1.94 5.54
N HIS A 3 -3.66 -1.49 6.78
CA HIS A 3 -3.81 -0.08 7.12
C HIS A 3 -2.59 0.72 6.68
N VAL A 4 -2.82 1.90 6.09
CA VAL A 4 -1.76 2.77 5.61
C VAL A 4 -1.69 4.02 6.48
N HIS A 5 -0.47 4.38 6.88
CA HIS A 5 -0.23 5.57 7.68
C HIS A 5 -0.69 6.84 6.92
N PRO A 6 -1.32 7.84 7.58
CA PRO A 6 -1.85 9.04 6.91
C PRO A 6 -0.85 9.79 6.04
N ASP A 7 0.44 9.73 6.38
CA ASP A 7 1.50 10.47 5.68
C ASP A 7 2.10 9.69 4.50
N ILE A 8 1.53 8.53 4.15
CA ILE A 8 1.91 7.74 2.97
C ILE A 8 0.95 8.03 1.82
N SER A 9 1.54 8.37 0.68
CA SER A 9 0.83 8.49 -0.59
C SER A 9 0.62 7.11 -1.20
N LEU A 10 -0.59 6.88 -1.73
CA LEU A 10 -0.98 5.68 -2.47
C LEU A 10 -1.39 6.09 -3.89
N LEU A 11 -0.84 5.39 -4.87
CA LEU A 11 -1.14 5.54 -6.29
C LEU A 11 -1.30 4.14 -6.91
N GLN A 12 -2.35 3.91 -7.69
CA GLN A 12 -2.46 2.71 -8.51
C GLN A 12 -1.80 2.99 -9.86
N ASP A 13 -0.97 2.06 -10.31
CA ASP A 13 -0.33 2.15 -11.63
C ASP A 13 -1.15 1.41 -12.70
N ASP A 14 -0.71 1.50 -13.96
CA ASP A 14 -1.38 0.90 -15.12
C ASP A 14 -1.37 -0.64 -15.13
N HIS A 15 -0.67 -1.27 -14.18
CA HIS A 15 -0.54 -2.73 -14.07
C HIS A 15 -1.24 -3.28 -12.81
N ASP A 16 -2.22 -2.54 -12.27
CA ASP A 16 -2.97 -2.92 -11.06
C ASP A 16 -2.11 -3.11 -9.81
N ARG A 17 -0.94 -2.45 -9.75
CA ARG A 17 -0.08 -2.43 -8.57
C ARG A 17 -0.29 -1.14 -7.80
N LEU A 18 -0.13 -1.20 -6.49
CA LEU A 18 -0.19 0.00 -5.66
C LEU A 18 1.22 0.45 -5.29
N THR A 19 1.57 1.68 -5.67
CA THR A 19 2.79 2.34 -5.21
C THR A 19 2.50 3.09 -3.92
N LEU A 20 3.35 2.86 -2.91
CA LEU A 20 3.36 3.53 -1.62
C LEU A 20 4.61 4.41 -1.55
N ALA A 21 4.45 5.71 -1.29
CA ALA A 21 5.58 6.62 -1.18
C ALA A 21 5.44 7.52 0.05
N ALA A 22 6.53 7.66 0.81
CA ALA A 22 6.68 8.70 1.80
C ALA A 22 7.21 9.98 1.13
N ALA A 23 6.80 11.16 1.60
CA ALA A 23 7.14 12.44 0.97
C ALA A 23 8.65 12.69 0.79
N GLN A 24 9.49 12.14 1.66
CA GLN A 24 10.96 12.21 1.60
C GLN A 24 11.58 10.88 2.06
N GLY A 25 10.97 9.76 1.66
CA GLY A 25 11.38 8.44 2.10
C GLY A 25 11.36 7.43 0.96
N ASP A 26 11.48 6.17 1.34
CA ASP A 26 11.45 5.09 0.37
C ASP A 26 10.12 5.02 -0.36
N SER A 27 10.16 4.34 -1.50
CA SER A 27 8.97 3.90 -2.20
C SER A 27 8.89 2.38 -2.17
N TRP A 28 7.66 1.88 -2.07
CA TRP A 28 7.34 0.48 -2.14
C TRP A 28 6.26 0.25 -3.19
N VAL A 29 6.22 -0.97 -3.72
CA VAL A 29 5.14 -1.44 -4.57
C VAL A 29 4.50 -2.64 -3.88
N PHE A 30 3.19 -2.55 -3.71
CA PHE A 30 2.33 -3.63 -3.26
C PHE A 30 1.74 -4.33 -4.49
N THR A 31 1.94 -5.65 -4.57
CA THR A 31 1.39 -6.51 -5.61
C THR A 31 0.61 -7.66 -5.00
N CYS A 32 -0.33 -8.19 -5.76
CA CYS A 32 -1.07 -9.39 -5.41
C CYS A 32 -1.33 -10.18 -6.70
N ALA A 33 -1.10 -11.50 -6.67
CA ALA A 33 -1.20 -12.31 -7.88
C ALA A 33 -2.66 -12.63 -8.26
N GLU A 34 -3.52 -12.86 -7.27
CA GLU A 34 -4.88 -13.38 -7.49
C GLU A 34 -5.97 -12.30 -7.46
N VAL A 35 -5.70 -11.14 -6.86
CA VAL A 35 -6.71 -10.13 -6.56
C VAL A 35 -6.15 -8.75 -6.84
N VAL A 36 -6.89 -7.95 -7.62
CA VAL A 36 -6.57 -6.53 -7.82
C VAL A 36 -6.75 -5.79 -6.50
N PRO A 37 -5.71 -5.13 -5.95
CA PRO A 37 -5.84 -4.42 -4.70
C PRO A 37 -6.65 -3.13 -4.84
N GLU A 38 -7.62 -2.93 -3.96
CA GLU A 38 -8.42 -1.71 -3.90
C GLU A 38 -7.97 -0.80 -2.76
N VAL A 39 -8.22 0.51 -2.90
CA VAL A 39 -7.93 1.51 -1.87
C VAL A 39 -9.24 2.04 -1.30
N GLU A 40 -9.44 1.85 0.00
CA GLU A 40 -10.60 2.37 0.73
C GLU A 40 -10.19 3.43 1.76
N GLU A 41 -11.14 4.29 2.13
CA GLU A 41 -10.98 5.20 3.26
C GLU A 41 -10.88 4.45 4.59
N SER A 42 -10.07 4.99 5.50
CA SER A 42 -9.88 4.44 6.84
C SER A 42 -9.61 5.55 7.86
N ILE A 43 -9.49 5.16 9.13
CA ILE A 43 -9.14 6.05 10.22
C ILE A 43 -7.94 5.47 10.96
N TYR A 44 -6.89 6.27 11.10
CA TYR A 44 -5.69 5.93 11.84
C TYR A 44 -5.80 6.46 13.27
N PHE A 45 -5.75 5.56 14.26
CA PHE A 45 -5.95 5.89 15.68
C PHE A 45 -4.65 5.99 16.50
N ALA A 46 -3.51 5.54 15.97
CA ALA A 46 -2.28 5.41 16.76
C ALA A 46 -1.44 6.71 16.87
N GLY A 47 -2.00 7.86 16.47
CA GLY A 47 -1.33 9.17 16.55
C GLY A 47 -1.64 9.93 17.83
N LEU A 48 -0.68 10.72 18.32
CA LEU A 48 -0.83 11.60 19.50
C LEU A 48 -1.91 12.69 19.31
N SER A 49 -2.23 13.02 18.06
CA SER A 49 -3.20 14.06 17.68
C SER A 49 -4.65 13.57 17.63
N GLY A 50 -4.92 12.32 18.05
CA GLY A 50 -6.22 11.68 17.91
C GLY A 50 -6.46 11.06 16.52
N PRO A 51 -7.70 10.65 16.22
CA PRO A 51 -8.04 9.98 14.97
C PRO A 51 -7.73 10.86 13.74
N ARG A 52 -7.00 10.31 12.77
CA ARG A 52 -6.69 10.98 11.49
C ARG A 52 -7.30 10.19 10.33
N ARG A 53 -7.80 10.89 9.31
CA ARG A 53 -8.19 10.23 8.06
C ARG A 53 -6.98 9.53 7.46
N SER A 54 -7.18 8.31 7.00
CA SER A 54 -6.16 7.50 6.36
C SER A 54 -6.80 6.66 5.25
N ARG A 55 -6.04 5.71 4.73
CA ARG A 55 -6.47 4.77 3.70
C ARG A 55 -6.09 3.36 4.12
N GLN A 56 -6.71 2.37 3.49
CA GLN A 56 -6.36 0.96 3.63
C GLN A 56 -6.33 0.29 2.26
N ILE A 57 -5.46 -0.71 2.11
CA ILE A 57 -5.45 -1.60 0.96
C ILE A 57 -6.36 -2.79 1.28
N VAL A 58 -7.30 -3.08 0.38
CA VAL A 58 -8.28 -4.15 0.51
C VAL A 58 -8.09 -5.16 -0.62
N LEU A 59 -7.99 -6.43 -0.24
CA LEU A 59 -8.07 -7.56 -1.15
C LEU A 59 -9.43 -8.20 -0.91
N ALA A 60 -10.38 -7.97 -1.83
CA ALA A 60 -11.72 -8.51 -1.76
C ALA A 60 -11.81 -9.76 -2.65
N PHE A 61 -12.08 -10.91 -2.04
CA PHE A 61 -12.24 -12.17 -2.74
C PHE A 61 -13.15 -13.11 -1.94
N LYS A 62 -13.71 -14.10 -2.61
CA LYS A 62 -14.46 -15.17 -1.95
C LYS A 62 -13.52 -16.34 -1.67
N ALA A 63 -13.45 -16.75 -0.40
CA ALA A 63 -12.62 -17.89 0.01
C ALA A 63 -13.04 -19.22 -0.66
N SER A 64 -14.28 -19.33 -1.15
CA SER A 64 -14.76 -20.48 -1.93
C SER A 64 -14.19 -20.54 -3.35
N GLU A 65 -13.70 -19.42 -3.87
CA GLU A 65 -13.15 -19.29 -5.23
C GLU A 65 -11.62 -19.20 -5.20
N ILE A 66 -11.07 -18.52 -4.18
CA ILE A 66 -9.61 -18.33 -3.99
C ILE A 66 -9.25 -18.78 -2.57
N THR A 67 -8.54 -19.90 -2.47
CA THR A 67 -8.17 -20.51 -1.18
C THR A 67 -6.92 -19.91 -0.56
N GLU A 68 -6.07 -19.27 -1.37
CA GLU A 68 -4.81 -18.65 -0.96
C GLU A 68 -4.57 -17.39 -1.79
N VAL A 69 -3.98 -16.37 -1.16
CA VAL A 69 -3.70 -15.08 -1.79
C VAL A 69 -2.24 -14.71 -1.52
N HIS A 70 -1.47 -14.58 -2.59
CA HIS A 70 -0.06 -14.23 -2.57
C HIS A 70 0.10 -12.74 -2.84
N TRP A 71 0.46 -12.01 -1.79
CA TRP A 71 0.76 -10.59 -1.87
C TRP A 71 2.23 -10.33 -1.53
N GLN A 72 2.78 -9.25 -2.08
CA GLN A 72 4.13 -8.81 -1.81
C GLN A 72 4.16 -7.29 -1.57
N LEU A 73 5.07 -6.84 -0.70
CA LEU A 73 5.42 -5.44 -0.53
C LEU A 73 6.91 -5.30 -0.77
N THR A 74 7.27 -4.77 -1.94
CA THR A 74 8.66 -4.70 -2.39
C THR A 74 9.13 -3.26 -2.34
N ARG A 75 10.26 -3.00 -1.68
CA ARG A 75 10.92 -1.68 -1.69
C ARG A 75 11.55 -1.45 -3.07
N THR A 76 11.22 -0.35 -3.73
CA THR A 76 11.68 -0.03 -5.09
C THR A 76 12.64 1.16 -5.14
N ILE A 77 12.48 2.13 -4.24
CA ILE A 77 13.40 3.27 -4.11
C ILE A 77 13.88 3.33 -2.67
N ILE A 78 15.18 3.48 -2.48
CA ILE A 78 15.82 3.69 -1.18
C ILE A 78 16.14 5.18 -1.07
N ALA A 79 15.44 5.90 -0.20
CA ALA A 79 15.76 7.30 0.06
C ALA A 79 17.19 7.42 0.64
N GLY A 80 17.99 8.30 0.04
CA GLY A 80 19.37 8.54 0.44
C GLY A 80 20.43 7.82 -0.41
N TYR A 81 20.05 7.01 -1.41
CA TYR A 81 20.98 6.53 -2.44
C TYR A 81 20.67 7.25 -3.76
N PRO A 82 21.53 8.18 -4.24
CA PRO A 82 21.33 8.76 -5.56
C PRO A 82 21.44 7.65 -6.61
N GLU A 83 20.56 7.67 -7.61
CA GLU A 83 20.74 6.82 -8.79
C GLU A 83 22.08 7.19 -9.42
N ASN A 84 23.03 6.24 -9.39
CA ASN A 84 24.29 6.38 -10.09
C ASN A 84 23.98 6.32 -11.59
N ASN A 85 23.96 7.49 -12.23
CA ASN A 85 23.91 7.67 -13.69
C ASN A 85 25.14 7.08 -14.38
#